data_AF-A0ABD7CAX1-F1
#
_entry.id   AF-A0ABD7CAX1-F1
#
_cell.length_a   1.000
_cell.length_b   1.000
_cell.length_c   1.000
_cell.angle_alpha   90.00
_cell.angle_beta   90.00
_cell.angle_gamma   90.00
#
_symmetry.space_group_name_H-M   'P 1'
#
loop_
_entity.id
_entity.type
_entity.pdbx_description
1 polymer ?
#
loop_
_entity_poly.entity_id
_entity_poly.type
_entity_poly.pdbx_seq_one_letter_code
_entity_poly.pdbx_strand_id
1 'polypeptide(L)' 'MARVLTCVTYDEATGTCSKEVWLEQSDVTHYLPTVEQANVVGATFFTSVMIVAVAKRLLFPPEEREIR' A
#
# COMPACT_ATOMS: atom_id res chain seq x y z
N MET A 1 -3.97 -7.18 16.49
CA MET A 1 -3.03 -7.44 15.37
C MET A 1 -3.23 -8.89 14.95
N ALA A 2 -3.48 -9.15 13.67
CA ALA A 2 -3.69 -10.50 13.19
C ALA A 2 -2.33 -11.18 12.96
N ARG A 3 -2.13 -12.34 13.58
CA ARG A 3 -0.95 -13.18 13.37
C ARG A 3 -1.29 -14.21 12.31
N VAL A 4 -0.44 -14.31 11.29
CA VAL A 4 -0.60 -15.34 10.25
C VAL A 4 0.48 -16.39 10.45
N LEU A 5 0.08 -17.65 10.47
CA LEU A 5 1.00 -18.79 10.48
C LEU A 5 1.60 -18.89 9.08
N THR A 6 2.91 -18.67 8.98
CA THR A 6 3.62 -18.68 7.70
C THR A 6 4.69 -19.74 7.70
N CYS A 7 4.82 -20.44 6.57
CA CYS A 7 5.88 -21.40 6.37
C CYS A 7 7.18 -20.67 6.02
N VAL A 8 8.22 -20.84 6.84
CA VAL A 8 9.53 -20.20 6.64
C VAL A 8 10.46 -21.12 5.84
N THR A 9 10.37 -22.43 6.06
CA THR A 9 11.16 -23.43 5.34
C THR A 9 10.25 -24.51 4.78
N TYR A 10 9.90 -24.34 3.51
CA TYR A 10 9.13 -25.30 2.74
C TYR A 10 10.07 -26.34 2.13
N ASP A 11 9.77 -27.62 2.36
CA ASP A 11 10.46 -28.72 1.69
C ASP A 11 9.66 -29.10 0.44
N GLU A 12 10.21 -28.76 -0.73
CA GLU A 12 9.59 -29.05 -2.03
C GLU A 12 9.48 -30.54 -2.34
N ALA A 13 10.35 -31.38 -1.76
CA ALA A 13 10.36 -32.82 -2.03
C ALA A 13 9.25 -33.55 -1.28
N THR A 14 8.95 -33.12 -0.05
CA THR A 14 7.89 -33.73 0.78
C THR A 14 6.58 -32.97 0.73
N GLY A 15 6.59 -31.73 0.21
CA GLY A 15 5.44 -30.84 0.20
C GLY A 15 5.02 -30.37 1.60
N THR A 16 5.93 -30.45 2.57
CA THR A 16 5.64 -30.12 3.97
C THR A 16 6.40 -28.89 4.43
N CYS A 17 5.79 -28.17 5.37
CA CYS A 17 6.48 -27.09 6.05
C CYS A 17 7.30 -27.64 7.22
N SER A 18 8.62 -27.48 7.17
CA SER A 18 9.51 -27.94 8.25
C SER A 18 9.60 -26.94 9.41
N LYS A 19 9.32 -25.65 9.15
CA LYS A 19 9.31 -24.60 10.18
C LYS A 19 8.25 -23.56 9.89
N GLU A 20 7.32 -23.44 10.82
CA GLU A 20 6.26 -22.44 10.79
C GLU A 20 6.53 -21.37 11.85
N VAL A 21 6.30 -20.11 11.49
CA VAL A 21 6.44 -18.98 12.43
C VAL A 21 5.20 -18.10 12.29
N TRP A 22 4.70 -17.66 13.45
CA TRP A 22 3.67 -16.64 13.54
C TRP A 22 4.29 -15.28 13.24
N LEU A 23 4.01 -14.75 12.06
CA LEU A 23 4.41 -13.39 11.69
C LEU A 23 3.26 -12.44 12.04
N GLU A 24 3.62 -11.30 12.63
CA GLU A 24 2.69 -10.17 12.76
C GLU A 24 2.45 -9.63 11.35
N GLN A 25 1.19 -9.66 10.92
CA GLN A 25 0.81 -9.14 9.60
C GLN A 25 1.05 -7.63 9.58
N SER A 26 1.84 -7.14 8.62
CA SER A 26 2.11 -5.71 8.45
C SER A 26 0.80 -4.96 8.22
N ASP A 27 0.35 -4.26 9.24
CA ASP A 27 -0.83 -3.41 9.19
C ASP A 27 -0.43 -2.06 8.55
N VAL A 28 -1.34 -1.46 7.77
CA VAL A 28 -1.18 -0.11 7.19
C VAL A 28 -1.00 0.98 8.26
N THR A 29 -1.19 0.62 9.54
CA THR A 29 -1.03 1.46 10.73
C THR A 29 0.33 1.34 11.42
N HIS A 30 1.17 0.36 11.07
CA HIS A 30 2.52 0.23 11.63
C HIS A 30 3.54 1.03 10.81
N TYR A 31 4.35 1.84 11.49
CA TYR A 31 5.39 2.67 10.88
C TYR A 31 6.25 1.84 9.94
N LEU A 32 6.38 2.30 8.70
CA LEU A 32 7.22 1.64 7.70
C LEU A 32 8.67 1.62 8.22
N PRO A 33 9.28 0.44 8.41
CA PRO A 33 10.58 0.32 9.08
C PRO A 33 11.73 1.01 8.35
N THR A 34 11.58 1.35 7.06
CA THR A 34 12.63 1.97 6.25
C THR A 34 12.15 3.21 5.48
N VAL A 35 13.09 4.15 5.27
CA VAL A 35 12.88 5.37 4.46
C VAL A 35 12.44 5.02 3.03
N GLU A 36 12.98 3.93 2.47
CA GLU A 36 12.63 3.46 1.13
C GLU A 36 11.14 3.11 1.03
N GLN A 37 10.60 2.39 2.00
CA GLN A 37 9.19 2.04 2.02
C GLN A 37 8.28 3.27 2.24
N ALA A 38 8.71 4.21 3.10
CA ALA A 38 7.99 5.47 3.30
C ALA A 38 7.91 6.30 2.00
N ASN A 39 8.97 6.31 1.18
CA ASN A 39 8.96 6.97 -0.12
C ASN A 39 7.98 6.32 -1.10
N VAL A 40 7.91 4.98 -1.13
CA VAL A 40 6.98 4.26 -2.00
C VAL A 40 5.52 4.53 -1.61
N VAL A 41 5.19 4.44 -0.31
CA VAL A 41 3.82 4.71 0.17
C VAL A 41 3.45 6.19 0.00
N GLY A 42 4.39 7.10 0.29
CA GLY A 42 4.19 8.53 0.06
C GLY A 42 3.91 8.84 -1.41
N ALA A 43 4.73 8.33 -2.31
CA ALA A 43 4.57 8.55 -3.76
C ALA A 43 3.23 7.99 -4.28
N THR A 44 2.84 6.79 -3.85
CA THR A 44 1.56 6.18 -4.26
C THR A 44 0.35 6.96 -3.71
N PHE A 45 0.42 7.45 -2.48
CA PHE A 45 -0.62 8.30 -1.91
C PHE A 45 -0.77 9.62 -2.69
N PHE A 46 0.32 10.36 -2.90
CA PHE A 46 0.28 11.63 -3.62
C PHE A 46 -0.19 11.49 -5.07
N THR A 47 0.27 10.45 -5.77
CA THR A 47 -0.18 10.18 -7.15
C THR A 47 -1.66 9.86 -7.21
N SER A 48 -2.20 9.07 -6.27
CA SER A 48 -3.63 8.77 -6.23
C SER A 48 -4.49 10.03 -6.03
N VAL A 49 -4.09 10.92 -5.12
CA VAL A 49 -4.79 12.19 -4.87
C VAL A 49 -4.73 13.10 -6.10
N MET A 50 -3.57 13.19 -6.76
CA MET A 50 -3.42 13.96 -7.99
C MET A 50 -4.30 13.42 -9.13
N ILE A 51 -4.37 12.10 -9.31
CA ILE A 51 -5.25 11.48 -10.31
C ILE A 51 -6.71 11.87 -10.04
N VAL A 52 -7.16 11.81 -8.78
CA VAL A 52 -8.53 12.22 -8.41
C VAL A 52 -8.75 13.72 -8.67
N ALA A 53 -7.78 14.58 -8.33
CA ALA A 53 -7.89 16.01 -8.56
C ALA A 53 -7.97 16.36 -10.05
N VAL A 54 -7.13 15.73 -10.88
CA VAL A 54 -7.15 15.89 -12.33
C VAL A 54 -8.46 15.34 -12.91
N ALA A 55 -8.88 14.15 -12.50
CA ALA A 55 -10.14 13.56 -12.94
C ALA A 55 -11.33 14.46 -12.58
N LYS A 56 -11.37 15.04 -11.37
CA LYS A 56 -12.39 16.02 -10.98
C LYS A 56 -12.37 17.25 -11.89
N ARG A 57 -11.20 17.80 -12.20
CA ARG A 57 -11.09 18.98 -13.07
C ARG A 57 -11.48 18.68 -14.52
N LEU A 58 -11.24 17.47 -15.00
CA LEU A 58 -11.63 17.04 -16.35
C LEU A 58 -13.14 16.76 -16.45
N LEU A 59 -13.73 16.10 -15.45
CA LEU A 59 -15.15 15.76 -15.42
C LEU A 59 -16.04 16.94 -15.03
N PHE A 60 -15.54 17.84 -14.20
CA PHE A 60 -16.22 19.05 -13.76
C PHE A 60 -15.31 20.25 -14.08
N PRO A 61 -15.32 20.73 -15.33
CA PRO A 61 -14.56 21.92 -15.69
C PRO A 61 -15.02 23.08 -14.80
N PRO A 62 -14.09 23.87 -14.24
CA PRO A 62 -14.46 25.03 -13.46
C PRO A 62 -15.25 25.99 -14.35
N GLU A 63 -16.44 26.40 -13.89
CA GLU A 63 -17.18 27.48 -14.54
C GLU A 63 -16.25 28.69 -14.67
N GLU A 64 -16.15 29.20 -15.89
CA GLU A 64 -15.38 30.38 -16.26
C GLU A 64 -15.95 31.54 -15.43
N ARG A 65 -15.31 31.87 -14.31
CA ARG A 65 -15.66 33.07 -13.55
C ARG A 65 -15.28 34.25 -14.43
N GLU A 66 -16.24 34.77 -15.18
CA GLU A 66 -16.14 36.08 -15.83
C GLU A 66 -15.62 37.07 -14.78
N ILE A 67 -14.39 37.53 -15.00
CA ILE A 67 -13.82 38.65 -14.25
C ILE A 67 -14.63 39.87 -14.68
N ARG A 68 -15.49 40.37 -13.79
CA ARG A 68 -16.16 41.67 -13.93
C ARG A 68 -15.43 42.74 -13.15
#